data_AF-A0A6G4R2G2-F1
#
_entry.id   AF-A0A6G4R2G2-F1
#
_cell.length_a   1.000
_cell.length_b   1.000
_cell.length_c   1.000
_cell.angle_alpha   90.00
_cell.angle_beta   90.00
_cell.angle_gamma   90.00
#
_symmetry.space_group_name_H-M   'P 1'
#
loop_
_entity.id
_entity.type
_entity.pdbx_description
1 polymer ?
#
loop_
_entity_poly.entity_id
_entity_poly.type
_entity_poly.pdbx_seq_one_letter_code
_entity_poly.pdbx_strand_id
1 'polypeptide(L)'
;MRLAWRALGCPCGVIVLGDGMNVRGAALIMATVLPGVGLLAVFARGANLFSDQSWIYRYQTLIGAVVALLAAYIAVRPVWRQLKYIKFQSSAMYRDFVDRRLSEIHERYKIVSEFVSGDLDNFERKIYEVEELGIGKYDIEWLFESGQNLYFVVVNMESYKSKRLDPLFIEDKVQNIIESIRFLVDRLEAAHRPHTAEQFGEDYAISDEDWAQIEKEGALAEEQIIGAASKVRRDFNDLRASFEFEINRMRTSLRSIDQELIKASPL
;
A
#
# COMPACT_ATOMS: atom_id res chain seq x y z
N MET A 1 -28.56 35.66 2.24
CA MET A 1 -29.42 36.42 1.30
C MET A 1 -28.55 36.96 0.18
N ARG A 2 -28.78 36.50 -1.08
CA ARG A 2 -28.33 37.04 -2.40
C ARG A 2 -26.83 37.30 -2.59
N LEU A 3 -26.15 37.13 -3.71
CA LEU A 3 -26.22 36.65 -5.11
C LEU A 3 -24.74 36.94 -5.55
N ALA A 4 -24.02 36.28 -6.45
CA ALA A 4 -24.34 35.63 -7.68
C ALA A 4 -23.13 34.80 -8.19
N TRP A 5 -23.49 33.85 -9.05
CA TRP A 5 -22.69 33.16 -10.06
C TRP A 5 -21.98 34.06 -11.09
N ARG A 6 -20.78 33.62 -11.50
CA ARG A 6 -20.11 33.62 -12.84
C ARG A 6 -18.60 33.47 -12.58
N ALA A 7 -17.74 32.83 -13.35
CA ALA A 7 -17.78 31.93 -14.51
C ALA A 7 -16.33 31.42 -14.70
N LEU A 8 -16.17 30.22 -15.25
CA LEU A 8 -15.09 29.77 -16.16
C LEU A 8 -13.64 30.19 -15.87
N GLY A 9 -12.79 29.20 -15.57
CA GLY A 9 -11.33 29.34 -15.63
C GLY A 9 -10.60 28.03 -15.32
N CYS A 10 -10.52 27.13 -16.30
CA CYS A 10 -9.55 26.03 -16.30
C CYS A 10 -8.11 26.60 -16.28
N PRO A 11 -7.20 26.11 -15.41
CA PRO A 11 -5.78 26.22 -15.66
C PRO A 11 -5.31 24.97 -16.41
N CYS A 12 -5.19 25.11 -17.74
CA CYS A 12 -4.32 24.26 -18.56
C CYS A 12 -2.88 24.78 -18.47
N GLY A 13 -1.91 23.86 -18.45
CA GLY A 13 -0.47 24.11 -18.64
C GLY A 13 0.25 24.43 -17.33
N VAL A 14 1.28 23.70 -16.89
CA VAL A 14 2.46 23.30 -17.67
C VAL A 14 2.96 21.95 -17.13
N ILE A 15 2.86 20.90 -17.94
CA ILE A 15 3.69 19.70 -17.77
C ILE A 15 5.00 20.00 -18.48
N VAL A 16 6.07 20.13 -17.70
CA VAL A 16 7.45 20.04 -18.20
C VAL A 16 7.66 18.59 -18.63
N LEU A 17 7.41 18.33 -19.91
CA LEU A 17 7.79 17.08 -20.56
C LEU A 17 9.31 17.12 -20.76
N GLY A 18 10.00 16.33 -19.95
CA GLY A 18 11.41 16.07 -20.08
C GLY A 18 11.74 15.61 -21.50
N ASP A 19 12.64 16.36 -22.11
CA ASP A 19 13.41 16.03 -23.30
C ASP A 19 13.93 14.59 -23.25
N GLY A 20 13.78 13.87 -24.36
CA GLY A 20 14.56 12.64 -24.58
C GLY A 20 13.92 11.55 -25.43
N MET A 21 12.64 11.65 -25.82
CA MET A 21 12.08 10.71 -26.79
C MET A 21 12.34 11.15 -28.22
N ASN A 22 13.59 10.93 -28.63
CA ASN A 22 14.08 10.55 -29.95
C ASN A 22 13.06 10.59 -31.13
N VAL A 23 12.56 11.79 -31.47
CA VAL A 23 11.76 12.06 -32.69
C VAL A 23 12.55 11.69 -33.96
N ARG A 24 13.88 11.57 -33.86
CA ARG A 24 14.73 11.06 -34.93
C ARG A 24 14.46 9.60 -35.27
N GLY A 25 14.01 8.76 -34.33
CA GLY A 25 13.69 7.36 -34.59
C GLY A 25 12.42 7.16 -35.43
N ALA A 26 11.36 7.92 -35.13
CA ALA A 26 10.11 7.88 -35.90
C ALA A 26 10.25 8.54 -37.28
N ALA A 27 11.01 9.63 -37.36
CA ALA A 27 11.33 10.28 -38.64
C ALA A 27 12.21 9.40 -39.54
N LEU A 28 13.15 8.61 -39.00
CA LEU A 28 13.98 7.72 -39.80
C LEU A 28 13.19 6.53 -40.41
N ILE A 29 12.18 6.03 -39.70
CA ILE A 29 11.34 4.92 -40.20
C ILE A 29 10.36 5.44 -41.28
N MET A 30 9.79 6.63 -41.12
CA MET A 30 8.95 7.26 -42.16
C MET A 30 9.76 7.72 -43.38
N ALA A 31 11.01 8.17 -43.19
CA ALA A 31 11.86 8.64 -44.29
C ALA A 31 12.52 7.51 -45.11
N THR A 32 12.58 6.28 -44.61
CA THR A 32 13.20 5.14 -45.33
C THR A 32 12.18 4.20 -45.97
N VAL A 33 10.96 4.10 -45.44
CA VAL A 33 9.93 3.21 -45.98
C VAL A 33 9.16 3.84 -47.15
N LEU A 34 8.95 5.17 -47.15
CA LEU A 34 8.22 5.87 -48.22
C LEU A 34 8.98 5.97 -49.56
N PRO A 35 10.31 6.20 -49.61
CA PRO A 35 11.03 6.19 -50.88
C PRO A 35 11.20 4.79 -51.46
N GLY A 36 11.26 3.74 -50.63
CA GLY A 36 11.49 2.36 -51.09
C GLY A 36 10.34 1.77 -51.91
N VAL A 37 9.09 2.08 -51.55
CA VAL A 37 7.90 1.65 -52.30
C VAL A 37 7.72 2.50 -53.57
N GLY A 38 8.06 3.79 -53.51
CA GLY A 38 8.05 4.68 -54.67
C GLY A 38 9.13 4.36 -55.70
N LEU A 39 10.34 4.00 -55.28
CA LEU A 39 11.44 3.63 -56.18
C LEU A 39 11.11 2.36 -56.97
N LEU A 40 10.50 1.34 -56.33
CA LEU A 40 10.10 0.11 -57.00
C LEU A 40 9.03 0.34 -58.09
N ALA A 41 8.08 1.26 -57.86
CA ALA A 41 7.08 1.63 -58.85
C ALA A 41 7.67 2.42 -60.04
N VAL A 42 8.74 3.19 -59.82
CA VAL A 42 9.42 3.97 -60.87
C VAL A 42 10.39 3.11 -61.68
N PHE A 43 11.11 2.17 -61.05
CA PHE A 43 11.95 1.20 -61.77
C PHE A 43 11.14 0.21 -62.61
N ALA A 44 9.89 -0.08 -62.23
CA ALA A 44 8.98 -0.90 -63.04
C ALA A 44 8.46 -0.18 -64.31
N ARG A 45 8.54 1.16 -64.38
CA ARG A 45 8.05 1.95 -65.53
C ARG A 45 9.15 2.42 -66.48
N GLY A 46 10.40 2.53 -66.02
CA GLY A 46 11.51 3.11 -66.79
C GLY A 46 12.36 2.13 -67.60
N ALA A 47 12.22 0.82 -67.37
CA ALA A 47 13.06 -0.17 -68.03
C ALA A 47 12.25 -0.93 -69.10
N ASN A 48 12.37 -0.50 -70.36
CA ASN A 48 12.11 -1.32 -71.56
C ASN A 48 13.12 -2.48 -71.63
N LEU A 49 13.20 -3.30 -70.58
CA LEU A 49 14.09 -4.45 -70.41
C LEU A 49 13.33 -5.78 -70.44
N PHE A 50 12.06 -5.74 -70.86
CA PHE A 50 11.12 -6.85 -70.76
C PHE A 50 10.35 -7.06 -72.07
N SER A 51 11.05 -7.17 -73.19
CA SER A 51 10.48 -7.74 -74.41
C SER A 51 10.83 -9.22 -74.53
N ASP A 52 9.77 -10.02 -74.50
CA ASP A 52 9.58 -11.36 -75.05
C ASP A 52 10.31 -12.61 -74.48
N GLN A 53 9.46 -13.61 -74.22
CA GLN A 53 9.71 -15.03 -73.99
C GLN A 53 10.49 -15.43 -72.72
N SER A 54 9.80 -15.55 -71.59
CA SER A 54 10.11 -16.59 -70.58
C SER A 54 9.00 -16.75 -69.54
N TRP A 55 8.84 -17.98 -69.05
CA TRP A 55 7.98 -18.43 -67.93
C TRP A 55 7.98 -17.52 -66.68
N ILE A 56 9.02 -16.69 -66.51
CA ILE A 56 9.23 -15.70 -65.45
C ILE A 56 8.11 -14.64 -65.38
N TYR A 57 7.48 -14.28 -66.51
CA TYR A 57 6.43 -13.26 -66.56
C TYR A 57 5.16 -13.65 -65.78
N ARG A 58 4.81 -14.94 -65.76
CA ARG A 58 3.62 -15.44 -65.02
C ARG A 58 3.81 -15.40 -63.50
N TYR A 59 5.06 -15.31 -63.03
CA TYR A 59 5.40 -15.29 -61.61
C TYR A 59 5.76 -13.89 -61.09
N GLN A 60 5.78 -12.85 -61.94
CA GLN A 60 6.22 -11.50 -61.54
C GLN A 60 5.35 -10.89 -60.41
N THR A 61 4.03 -11.03 -60.50
CA THR A 61 3.10 -10.60 -59.42
C THR A 61 3.25 -11.44 -58.15
N LEU A 62 3.54 -12.73 -58.29
CA LEU A 62 3.82 -13.62 -57.15
C LEU A 62 5.13 -13.21 -56.45
N ILE A 63 6.19 -12.93 -57.21
CA ILE A 63 7.49 -12.48 -56.70
C ILE A 63 7.33 -11.12 -56.00
N GLY A 64 6.56 -10.19 -56.58
CA GLY A 64 6.25 -8.90 -55.95
C GLY A 64 5.52 -9.06 -54.60
N ALA A 65 4.55 -9.97 -54.51
CA ALA A 65 3.83 -10.26 -53.27
C ALA A 65 4.76 -10.89 -52.21
N VAL A 66 5.66 -11.80 -52.60
CA VAL A 66 6.65 -12.40 -51.69
C VAL A 66 7.65 -11.36 -51.17
N VAL A 67 8.15 -10.47 -52.04
CA VAL A 67 9.06 -9.38 -51.64
C VAL A 67 8.37 -8.40 -50.70
N ALA A 68 7.09 -8.06 -50.95
CA ALA A 68 6.32 -7.21 -50.06
C ALA A 68 6.10 -7.85 -48.67
N LEU A 69 5.82 -9.16 -48.61
CA LEU A 69 5.71 -9.90 -47.36
C LEU A 69 7.04 -9.96 -46.60
N LEU A 70 8.16 -10.16 -47.31
CA LEU A 70 9.49 -10.13 -46.71
C LEU A 70 9.85 -8.73 -46.16
N ALA A 71 9.55 -7.67 -46.92
CA ALA A 71 9.75 -6.30 -46.48
C ALA A 71 8.90 -5.97 -45.24
N ALA A 72 7.63 -6.39 -45.23
CA ALA A 72 6.75 -6.24 -44.07
C ALA A 72 7.28 -7.02 -42.84
N TYR A 73 7.76 -8.25 -43.03
CA TYR A 73 8.36 -9.05 -41.96
C TYR A 73 9.62 -8.38 -41.36
N ILE A 74 10.51 -7.85 -42.21
CA ILE A 74 11.72 -7.14 -41.78
C ILE A 74 11.36 -5.85 -41.03
N ALA A 75 10.36 -5.10 -41.50
CA ALA A 75 9.92 -3.85 -40.88
C ALA A 75 9.25 -4.05 -39.51
N VAL A 76 8.58 -5.19 -39.31
CA VAL A 76 7.88 -5.53 -38.05
C VAL A 76 8.87 -6.00 -36.97
N ARG A 77 9.95 -6.67 -37.35
CA ARG A 77 10.99 -7.19 -36.44
C ARG A 77 11.57 -6.17 -35.42
N PRO A 78 11.94 -4.92 -35.80
CA PRO A 78 12.44 -3.94 -34.84
C PRO A 78 11.38 -3.49 -33.82
N VAL A 79 10.10 -3.42 -34.22
CA VAL A 79 8.99 -3.05 -33.31
C VAL A 79 8.80 -4.12 -32.23
N TRP A 80 8.85 -5.41 -32.59
CA TRP A 80 8.78 -6.50 -31.61
C TRP A 80 9.95 -6.47 -30.62
N ARG A 81 11.16 -6.15 -31.09
CA ARG A 81 12.32 -5.99 -30.21
C ARG A 81 12.11 -4.83 -29.23
N GLN A 82 11.63 -3.67 -29.70
CA GLN A 82 11.33 -2.52 -28.85
C GLN A 82 10.26 -2.84 -27.80
N LEU A 83 9.17 -3.51 -28.19
CA LEU A 83 8.12 -3.93 -27.25
C LEU A 83 8.66 -4.89 -26.18
N LYS A 84 9.57 -5.81 -26.55
CA LYS A 84 10.22 -6.71 -25.59
C LYS A 84 11.07 -5.94 -24.58
N TYR A 85 11.85 -4.95 -25.03
CA TYR A 85 12.66 -4.11 -24.14
C TYR A 85 11.82 -3.24 -23.21
N ILE A 86 10.75 -2.61 -23.71
CA ILE A 86 9.86 -1.79 -22.87
C ILE A 86 9.20 -2.63 -21.79
N LYS A 87 8.70 -3.82 -22.14
CA LYS A 87 8.13 -4.77 -21.16
C LYS A 87 9.15 -5.18 -20.10
N PHE A 88 10.38 -5.48 -20.50
CA PHE A 88 11.44 -5.83 -19.56
C PHE A 88 11.76 -4.67 -18.60
N GLN A 89 11.91 -3.44 -19.11
CA GLN A 89 12.16 -2.25 -18.30
C GLN A 89 10.99 -1.95 -17.36
N SER A 90 9.74 -2.03 -17.82
CA SER A 90 8.56 -1.80 -16.99
C SER A 90 8.44 -2.83 -15.87
N SER A 91 8.69 -4.11 -16.16
CA SER A 91 8.67 -5.17 -15.14
C SER A 91 9.80 -5.01 -14.13
N ALA A 92 11.00 -4.60 -14.55
CA ALA A 92 12.11 -4.34 -13.65
C ALA A 92 11.85 -3.13 -12.73
N MET A 93 11.27 -2.05 -13.26
CA MET A 93 10.87 -0.88 -12.46
C MET A 93 9.74 -1.24 -11.49
N TYR A 94 8.76 -2.02 -11.94
CA TYR A 94 7.67 -2.48 -11.08
C TYR A 94 8.19 -3.40 -9.96
N ARG A 95 9.18 -4.26 -10.23
CA ARG A 95 9.86 -5.06 -9.21
C ARG A 95 10.48 -4.19 -8.11
N ASP A 96 11.28 -3.18 -8.49
CA ASP A 96 11.91 -2.26 -7.53
C ASP A 96 10.87 -1.49 -6.71
N PHE A 97 9.78 -1.07 -7.34
CA PHE A 97 8.66 -0.44 -6.64
C PHE A 97 8.03 -1.37 -5.60
N VAL A 98 7.72 -2.62 -5.96
CA VAL A 98 7.12 -3.59 -5.04
C VAL A 98 8.08 -3.95 -3.90
N ASP A 99 9.38 -4.06 -4.18
CA ASP A 99 10.40 -4.37 -3.17
C ASP A 99 10.56 -3.26 -2.12
N ARG A 100 10.57 -1.99 -2.57
CA ARG A 100 10.54 -0.83 -1.66
C ARG A 100 9.27 -0.82 -0.82
N ARG A 101 8.11 -1.08 -1.43
CA ARG A 101 6.84 -1.16 -0.72
C ARG A 101 6.81 -2.28 0.32
N LEU A 102 7.37 -3.44 -0.02
CA LEU A 102 7.49 -4.57 0.91
C LEU A 102 8.35 -4.19 2.12
N SER A 103 9.49 -3.54 1.88
CA SER A 103 10.39 -3.06 2.94
C SER A 103 9.70 -2.05 3.84
N GLU A 104 8.99 -1.07 3.26
CA GLU A 104 8.21 -0.07 4.01
C GLU A 104 7.13 -0.72 4.87
N ILE A 105 6.38 -1.70 4.36
CA ILE A 105 5.34 -2.39 5.13
C ILE A 105 5.95 -3.18 6.29
N HIS A 106 7.11 -3.79 6.08
CA HIS A 106 7.79 -4.52 7.14
C HIS A 106 8.27 -3.59 8.27
N GLU A 107 8.85 -2.44 7.92
CA GLU A 107 9.25 -1.41 8.87
C GLU A 107 8.03 -0.87 9.64
N ARG A 108 6.93 -0.61 8.94
CA ARG A 108 5.67 -0.16 9.55
C ARG A 108 5.12 -1.18 10.56
N TYR A 109 5.05 -2.45 10.17
CA TYR A 109 4.63 -3.52 11.05
C TYR A 109 5.51 -3.60 12.30
N LYS A 110 6.83 -3.48 12.14
CA LYS A 110 7.78 -3.49 13.26
C LYS A 110 7.51 -2.34 14.24
N ILE A 111 7.35 -1.12 13.75
CA ILE A 111 7.06 0.07 14.58
C ILE A 111 5.77 -0.15 15.39
N VAL A 112 4.69 -0.58 14.72
CA VAL A 112 3.39 -0.79 15.39
C VAL A 112 3.47 -1.95 16.39
N SER A 113 4.18 -3.02 16.05
CA SER A 113 4.40 -4.14 16.97
C SER A 113 5.17 -3.70 18.21
N GLU A 114 6.23 -2.90 18.06
CA GLU A 114 7.04 -2.41 19.18
C GLU A 114 6.23 -1.55 20.16
N PHE A 115 5.30 -0.73 19.65
CA PHE A 115 4.43 0.07 20.51
C PHE A 115 3.48 -0.75 21.38
N VAL A 116 3.01 -1.90 20.89
CA VAL A 116 1.90 -2.62 21.52
C VAL A 116 2.37 -3.88 22.26
N SER A 117 3.34 -4.62 21.73
CA SER A 117 3.69 -5.94 22.27
C SER A 117 4.34 -5.88 23.65
N GLY A 118 5.23 -4.92 23.89
CA GLY A 118 5.94 -4.81 25.17
C GLY A 118 5.00 -4.56 26.35
N ASP A 119 4.04 -3.66 26.17
CA ASP A 119 3.09 -3.31 27.20
C ASP A 119 2.01 -4.39 27.39
N LEU A 120 1.55 -5.01 26.29
CA LEU A 120 0.60 -6.11 26.37
C LEU A 120 1.13 -7.33 27.11
N ASP A 121 2.38 -7.74 26.84
CA ASP A 121 2.93 -8.93 27.49
C ASP A 121 3.13 -8.70 29.01
N ASN A 122 3.48 -7.47 29.42
CA ASN A 122 3.52 -7.09 30.84
C ASN A 122 2.12 -7.10 31.46
N PHE A 123 1.11 -6.64 30.72
CA PHE A 123 -0.28 -6.59 31.16
C PHE A 123 -0.88 -7.99 31.33
N GLU A 124 -0.68 -8.89 30.35
CA GLU A 124 -1.13 -10.28 30.41
C GLU A 124 -0.51 -11.02 31.58
N ARG A 125 0.79 -10.82 31.85
CA ARG A 125 1.45 -11.40 33.03
C ARG A 125 0.77 -10.95 34.32
N LYS A 126 0.42 -9.66 34.43
CA LYS A 126 -0.23 -9.16 35.65
C LYS A 126 -1.65 -9.69 35.83
N ILE A 127 -2.44 -9.76 34.76
CA ILE A 127 -3.76 -10.39 34.80
C ILE A 127 -3.65 -11.82 35.31
N TYR A 128 -2.69 -12.60 34.78
CA TYR A 128 -2.47 -13.98 35.19
C TYR A 128 -2.12 -14.11 36.68
N GLU A 129 -1.28 -13.20 37.22
CA GLU A 129 -0.94 -13.17 38.65
C GLU A 129 -2.17 -12.92 39.55
N VAL A 130 -3.06 -12.02 39.14
CA VAL A 130 -4.24 -11.63 39.93
C VAL A 130 -5.33 -12.70 39.83
N GLU A 131 -5.60 -13.22 38.63
CA GLU A 131 -6.73 -14.13 38.38
C GLU A 131 -6.41 -15.59 38.69
N GLU A 132 -5.31 -16.13 38.13
CA GLU A 132 -5.04 -17.57 38.18
C GLU A 132 -4.33 -17.97 39.47
N LEU A 133 -3.47 -17.10 39.99
CA LEU A 133 -2.77 -17.35 41.25
C LEU A 133 -3.56 -16.83 42.46
N GLY A 134 -4.61 -16.03 42.23
CA GLY A 134 -5.39 -15.38 43.29
C GLY A 134 -4.55 -14.47 44.19
N ILE A 135 -3.41 -13.98 43.68
CA ILE A 135 -2.46 -13.18 44.45
C ILE A 135 -2.93 -11.73 44.43
N GLY A 136 -3.88 -11.43 45.31
CA GLY A 136 -4.28 -10.06 45.65
C GLY A 136 -5.25 -9.40 44.66
N LYS A 137 -5.60 -8.14 44.97
CA LYS A 137 -6.31 -7.23 44.06
C LYS A 137 -5.31 -6.55 43.14
N TYR A 138 -5.79 -5.88 42.09
CA TYR A 138 -4.92 -5.00 41.32
C TYR A 138 -4.34 -3.91 42.22
N ASP A 139 -3.03 -3.74 42.12
CA ASP A 139 -2.32 -2.67 42.81
C ASP A 139 -2.72 -1.32 42.22
N ILE A 140 -3.01 -0.32 43.06
CA ILE A 140 -3.58 0.95 42.63
C ILE A 140 -2.55 1.71 41.77
N GLU A 141 -1.30 1.73 42.22
CA GLU A 141 -0.17 2.28 41.47
C GLU A 141 -0.04 1.61 40.09
N TRP A 142 -0.17 0.28 40.04
CA TRP A 142 -0.10 -0.45 38.78
C TRP A 142 -1.24 -0.09 37.81
N LEU A 143 -2.48 0.07 38.29
CA LEU A 143 -3.61 0.49 37.47
C LEU A 143 -3.35 1.85 36.84
N PHE A 144 -2.83 2.81 37.62
CA PHE A 144 -2.49 4.15 37.16
C PHE A 144 -1.37 4.12 36.13
N GLU A 145 -0.23 3.51 36.46
CA GLU A 145 0.94 3.44 35.57
C GLU A 145 0.61 2.75 34.25
N SER A 146 -0.13 1.64 34.31
CA SER A 146 -0.57 0.91 33.12
C SER A 146 -1.51 1.75 32.26
N GLY A 147 -2.43 2.49 32.88
CA GLY A 147 -3.31 3.43 32.18
C GLY A 147 -2.53 4.52 31.44
N GLN A 148 -1.53 5.12 32.09
CA GLN A 148 -0.68 6.15 31.48
C GLN A 148 0.16 5.57 30.33
N ASN A 149 0.79 4.41 30.51
CA ASN A 149 1.60 3.77 29.47
C ASN A 149 0.76 3.44 28.23
N LEU A 150 -0.40 2.83 28.42
CA LEU A 150 -1.33 2.51 27.32
C LEU A 150 -1.88 3.76 26.64
N TYR A 151 -2.10 4.85 27.39
CA TYR A 151 -2.46 6.14 26.80
C TYR A 151 -1.35 6.68 25.89
N PHE A 152 -0.08 6.58 26.29
CA PHE A 152 1.04 6.93 25.41
C PHE A 152 1.09 6.07 24.14
N VAL A 153 0.77 4.77 24.25
CA VAL A 153 0.64 3.89 23.07
C VAL A 153 -0.44 4.41 22.12
N VAL A 154 -1.63 4.77 22.64
CA VAL A 154 -2.72 5.37 21.83
C VAL A 154 -2.25 6.61 21.09
N VAL A 155 -1.60 7.55 21.79
CA VAL A 155 -1.08 8.79 21.19
C VAL A 155 -0.05 8.48 20.08
N ASN A 156 0.84 7.52 20.32
CA ASN A 156 1.82 7.09 19.32
C ASN A 156 1.17 6.45 18.09
N MET A 157 0.14 5.62 18.30
CA MET A 157 -0.62 4.99 17.21
C MET A 157 -1.44 5.99 16.40
N GLU A 158 -2.01 7.01 17.02
CA GLU A 158 -2.71 8.10 16.32
C GLU A 158 -1.76 8.99 15.52
N SER A 159 -0.61 9.31 16.12
CA SER A 159 0.50 9.97 15.42
C SER A 159 0.99 9.14 14.23
N TYR A 160 1.08 7.81 14.38
CA TYR A 160 1.41 6.90 13.28
C TYR A 160 0.35 6.96 12.18
N LYS A 161 -0.95 6.81 12.53
CA LYS A 161 -2.07 6.84 11.61
C LYS A 161 -2.13 8.14 10.81
N SER A 162 -1.97 9.29 11.47
CA SER A 162 -2.04 10.60 10.80
C SER A 162 -0.89 10.88 9.82
N LYS A 163 0.27 10.21 10.00
CA LYS A 163 1.47 10.43 9.17
C LYS A 163 1.58 9.47 7.98
N ARG A 164 0.79 8.39 7.96
CA ARG A 164 0.96 7.30 7.01
C ARG A 164 -0.32 7.06 6.21
N LEU A 165 -0.12 6.73 4.94
CA LEU A 165 -1.18 6.26 4.04
C LEU A 165 -1.00 4.75 3.92
N ASP A 166 -1.66 4.02 4.80
CA ASP A 166 -1.74 2.56 4.74
C ASP A 166 -2.92 2.14 3.85
N PRO A 167 -2.94 0.90 3.33
CA PRO A 167 -4.14 0.34 2.74
C PRO A 167 -5.31 0.40 3.73
N LEU A 168 -6.52 0.70 3.25
CA LEU A 168 -7.72 0.89 4.09
C LEU A 168 -7.94 -0.25 5.09
N PHE A 169 -7.74 -1.51 4.68
CA PHE A 169 -7.93 -2.64 5.57
C PHE A 169 -6.92 -2.70 6.74
N ILE A 170 -5.71 -2.16 6.57
CA ILE A 170 -4.74 -2.02 7.67
C ILE A 170 -5.13 -0.84 8.54
N GLU A 171 -5.55 0.27 7.93
CA GLU A 171 -6.00 1.46 8.65
C GLU A 171 -7.20 1.16 9.56
N ASP A 172 -8.17 0.38 9.07
CA ASP A 172 -9.32 -0.09 9.87
C ASP A 172 -8.85 -0.91 11.09
N LYS A 173 -7.86 -1.79 10.90
CA LYS A 173 -7.32 -2.59 12.01
C LYS A 173 -6.50 -1.76 12.99
N VAL A 174 -5.76 -0.75 12.52
CA VAL A 174 -5.09 0.25 13.37
C VAL A 174 -6.12 1.04 14.18
N GLN A 175 -7.25 1.39 13.59
CA GLN A 175 -8.33 2.07 14.31
C GLN A 175 -8.94 1.18 15.39
N ASN A 176 -9.21 -0.10 15.08
CA ASN A 176 -9.79 -1.04 16.04
C ASN A 176 -8.90 -1.24 17.28
N ILE A 177 -7.59 -1.37 17.09
CA ILE A 177 -6.66 -1.49 18.23
C ILE A 177 -6.60 -0.19 19.04
N ILE A 178 -6.59 0.99 18.40
CA ILE A 178 -6.64 2.28 19.11
C ILE A 178 -7.88 2.36 20.01
N GLU A 179 -9.05 2.01 19.46
CA GLU A 179 -10.31 1.99 20.21
C GLU A 179 -10.31 0.99 21.37
N SER A 180 -9.71 -0.19 21.16
CA SER A 180 -9.57 -1.19 22.22
C SER A 180 -8.64 -0.75 23.33
N ILE A 181 -7.51 -0.12 22.99
CA ILE A 181 -6.57 0.36 24.01
C ILE A 181 -7.22 1.50 24.79
N ARG A 182 -7.90 2.45 24.11
CA ARG A 182 -8.68 3.50 24.79
C ARG A 182 -9.73 2.92 25.74
N PHE A 183 -10.49 1.93 25.28
CA PHE A 183 -11.47 1.27 26.12
C PHE A 183 -10.83 0.63 27.36
N LEU A 184 -9.66 -0.01 27.21
CA LEU A 184 -8.91 -0.55 28.34
C LEU A 184 -8.41 0.54 29.29
N VAL A 185 -7.87 1.65 28.76
CA VAL A 185 -7.44 2.81 29.56
C VAL A 185 -8.62 3.36 30.37
N ASP A 186 -9.80 3.50 29.76
CA ASP A 186 -11.00 3.97 30.46
C ASP A 186 -11.40 3.02 31.60
N ARG A 187 -11.24 1.70 31.43
CA ARG A 187 -11.52 0.72 32.50
C ARG A 187 -10.48 0.84 33.63
N LEU A 188 -9.20 1.00 33.30
CA LEU A 188 -8.13 1.17 34.28
C LEU A 188 -8.32 2.44 35.09
N GLU A 189 -8.65 3.55 34.43
CA GLU A 189 -8.94 4.82 35.09
C GLU A 189 -10.17 4.71 36.00
N ALA A 190 -11.26 4.12 35.51
CA ALA A 190 -12.47 3.93 36.31
C ALA A 190 -12.21 3.03 37.54
N ALA A 191 -11.42 1.97 37.41
CA ALA A 191 -11.05 1.10 38.53
C ALA A 191 -10.14 1.81 39.54
N HIS A 192 -9.24 2.68 39.07
CA HIS A 192 -8.33 3.45 39.91
C HIS A 192 -9.01 4.63 40.64
N ARG A 193 -10.02 5.24 40.02
CA ARG A 193 -10.63 6.50 40.48
C ARG A 193 -11.17 6.49 41.92
N PRO A 194 -11.90 5.46 42.41
CA PRO A 194 -12.39 5.45 43.79
C PRO A 194 -11.29 5.49 44.85
N HIS A 195 -10.07 5.08 44.48
CA HIS A 195 -8.95 5.02 45.40
C HIS A 195 -8.14 6.31 45.49
N THR A 196 -8.30 7.22 44.53
CA THR A 196 -7.52 8.46 44.44
C THR A 196 -8.36 9.72 44.42
N ALA A 197 -9.64 9.62 44.07
CA ALA A 197 -10.56 10.73 44.27
C ALA A 197 -10.83 10.91 45.77
N GLU A 198 -10.77 12.15 46.24
CA GLU A 198 -11.20 12.49 47.59
C GLU A 198 -12.69 12.84 47.57
N GLN A 199 -13.49 12.13 48.36
CA GLN A 199 -14.92 12.43 48.52
C GLN A 199 -15.11 13.80 49.21
N PHE A 200 -14.25 14.10 50.19
CA PHE A 200 -14.26 15.34 50.97
C PHE A 200 -12.94 16.08 50.75
N GLY A 201 -12.84 16.82 49.64
CA GLY A 201 -11.69 17.69 49.37
C GLY A 201 -11.88 19.09 49.96
N GLU A 202 -10.80 19.85 50.11
CA GLU A 202 -10.85 21.25 50.57
C GLU A 202 -11.60 22.16 49.56
N ASP A 203 -11.52 21.83 48.27
CA ASP A 203 -12.05 22.64 47.18
C ASP A 203 -13.43 22.16 46.65
N TYR A 204 -13.84 20.93 46.99
CA TYR A 204 -15.10 20.34 46.55
C TYR A 204 -15.51 19.15 47.41
N ALA A 205 -16.82 18.94 47.55
CA ALA A 205 -17.38 17.74 48.15
C ALA A 205 -18.23 17.00 47.11
N ILE A 206 -17.91 15.73 46.89
CA ILE A 206 -18.71 14.83 46.07
C ILE A 206 -19.88 14.36 46.92
N SER A 207 -21.10 14.38 46.39
CA SER A 207 -22.26 13.90 47.13
C SER A 207 -22.13 12.40 47.44
N ASP A 208 -22.75 11.92 48.52
CA ASP A 208 -22.72 10.48 48.85
C ASP A 208 -23.30 9.61 47.72
N GLU A 209 -24.28 10.12 46.98
CA GLU A 209 -24.89 9.45 45.83
C GLU A 209 -23.89 9.33 44.66
N ASP A 210 -23.21 10.43 44.33
CA ASP A 210 -22.18 10.44 43.28
C ASP A 210 -20.96 9.58 43.67
N TRP A 211 -20.58 9.58 44.95
CA TRP A 211 -19.49 8.75 45.45
C TRP A 211 -19.82 7.26 45.36
N ALA A 212 -21.02 6.85 45.80
CA ALA A 212 -21.49 5.48 45.65
C ALA A 212 -21.53 5.03 44.18
N GLN A 213 -21.85 5.94 43.26
CA GLN A 213 -21.79 5.68 41.83
C GLN A 213 -20.35 5.47 41.33
N ILE A 214 -19.39 6.29 41.78
CA ILE A 214 -17.96 6.12 41.46
C ILE A 214 -17.44 4.76 41.95
N GLU A 215 -17.74 4.38 43.20
CA GLU A 215 -17.34 3.08 43.75
C GLU A 215 -17.93 1.92 42.95
N LYS A 216 -19.21 2.01 42.58
CA LYS A 216 -19.88 1.00 41.76
C LYS A 216 -19.28 0.89 40.36
N GLU A 217 -18.97 2.03 39.73
CA GLU A 217 -18.31 2.07 38.42
C GLU A 217 -16.91 1.48 38.48
N GLY A 218 -16.15 1.76 39.55
CA GLY A 218 -14.81 1.20 39.74
C GLY A 218 -14.82 -0.30 39.91
N ALA A 219 -15.73 -0.84 40.75
CA ALA A 219 -15.87 -2.28 40.93
C ALA A 219 -16.26 -2.99 39.62
N LEU A 220 -17.22 -2.42 38.87
CA LEU A 220 -17.61 -2.95 37.56
C LEU A 220 -16.46 -2.86 36.54
N ALA A 221 -15.66 -1.80 36.57
CA ALA A 221 -14.52 -1.63 35.69
C ALA A 221 -13.43 -2.67 35.99
N GLU A 222 -13.17 -2.97 37.26
CA GLU A 222 -12.21 -4.00 37.68
C GLU A 222 -12.57 -5.37 37.09
N GLU A 223 -13.85 -5.76 37.12
CA GLU A 223 -14.36 -6.98 36.48
C GLU A 223 -14.19 -6.98 34.95
N GLN A 224 -14.19 -5.80 34.32
CA GLN A 224 -14.14 -5.64 32.86
C GLN A 224 -12.71 -5.56 32.30
N ILE A 225 -11.69 -5.34 33.14
CA ILE A 225 -10.28 -5.18 32.70
C ILE A 225 -9.83 -6.38 31.84
N ILE A 226 -10.14 -7.61 32.27
CA ILE A 226 -9.72 -8.84 31.59
C ILE A 226 -10.34 -8.93 30.19
N GLY A 227 -11.64 -8.62 30.10
CA GLY A 227 -12.37 -8.60 28.83
C GLY A 227 -11.83 -7.53 27.87
N ALA A 228 -11.51 -6.35 28.41
CA ALA A 228 -10.91 -5.26 27.65
C ALA A 228 -9.51 -5.63 27.13
N ALA A 229 -8.64 -6.18 27.99
CA ALA A 229 -7.30 -6.63 27.60
C ALA A 229 -7.33 -7.75 26.55
N SER A 230 -8.24 -8.72 26.73
CA SER A 230 -8.48 -9.78 25.75
C SER A 230 -8.94 -9.21 24.40
N LYS A 231 -9.72 -8.12 24.39
CA LYS A 231 -10.08 -7.41 23.16
C LYS A 231 -8.87 -6.77 22.50
N VAL A 232 -8.02 -6.07 23.25
CA VAL A 232 -6.77 -5.49 22.72
C VAL A 232 -5.89 -6.56 22.08
N ARG A 233 -5.69 -7.71 22.75
CA ARG A 233 -4.88 -8.82 22.22
C ARG A 233 -5.45 -9.38 20.92
N ARG A 234 -6.78 -9.57 20.85
CA ARG A 234 -7.44 -10.02 19.62
C ARG A 234 -7.26 -9.02 18.49
N ASP A 235 -7.52 -7.74 18.73
CA ASP A 235 -7.38 -6.69 17.71
C ASP A 235 -5.92 -6.53 17.26
N PHE A 236 -4.94 -6.75 18.14
CA PHE A 236 -3.52 -6.78 17.80
C PHE A 236 -3.16 -7.96 16.89
N ASN A 237 -3.67 -9.15 17.20
CA ASN A 237 -3.46 -10.33 16.37
C ASN A 237 -4.10 -10.18 14.98
N ASP A 238 -5.28 -9.57 14.91
CA ASP A 238 -5.97 -9.23 13.66
C ASP A 238 -5.15 -8.24 12.81
N LEU A 239 -4.60 -7.21 13.45
CA LEU A 239 -3.72 -6.24 12.79
C LEU A 239 -2.45 -6.92 12.25
N ARG A 240 -1.81 -7.75 13.08
CA ARG A 240 -0.66 -8.56 12.68
C ARG A 240 -0.98 -9.44 11.48
N ALA A 241 -2.08 -10.18 11.52
CA ALA A 241 -2.50 -11.05 10.42
C ALA A 241 -2.72 -10.25 9.12
N SER A 242 -3.23 -9.01 9.22
CA SER A 242 -3.44 -8.12 8.08
C SER A 242 -2.12 -7.64 7.46
N PHE A 243 -1.13 -7.30 8.29
CA PHE A 243 0.23 -7.00 7.82
C PHE A 243 0.89 -8.22 7.17
N GLU A 244 0.81 -9.40 7.81
CA GLU A 244 1.37 -10.64 7.27
C GLU A 244 0.72 -11.02 5.93
N PHE A 245 -0.59 -10.83 5.78
CA PHE A 245 -1.31 -11.03 4.53
C PHE A 245 -0.75 -10.13 3.41
N GLU A 246 -0.61 -8.82 3.66
CA GLU A 246 -0.11 -7.89 2.64
C GLU A 246 1.36 -8.15 2.27
N ILE A 247 2.19 -8.45 3.27
CA ILE A 247 3.60 -8.87 3.06
C ILE A 247 3.65 -10.10 2.16
N ASN A 248 2.84 -11.12 2.43
CA ASN A 248 2.82 -12.36 1.64
C ASN A 248 2.28 -12.13 0.22
N ARG A 249 1.27 -11.26 0.07
CA ARG A 249 0.76 -10.83 -1.23
C ARG A 249 1.84 -10.13 -2.06
N MET A 250 2.57 -9.19 -1.48
CA MET A 250 3.68 -8.48 -2.15
C MET A 250 4.81 -9.43 -2.53
N ARG A 251 5.22 -10.35 -1.64
CA ARG A 251 6.21 -11.39 -1.95
C ARG A 251 5.79 -12.27 -3.11
N THR A 252 4.50 -12.63 -3.19
CA THR A 252 3.96 -13.42 -4.30
C THR A 252 4.02 -12.62 -5.61
N SER A 253 3.68 -11.32 -5.56
CA SER A 253 3.83 -10.43 -6.71
C SER A 253 5.28 -10.29 -7.17
N LEU A 254 6.25 -10.21 -6.25
CA LEU A 254 7.68 -10.17 -6.61
C LEU A 254 8.09 -11.46 -7.34
N ARG A 255 7.70 -12.62 -6.83
CA ARG A 255 8.00 -13.92 -7.47
C ARG A 255 7.41 -14.01 -8.87
N SER A 256 6.18 -13.52 -9.09
CA SER A 256 5.59 -13.54 -10.44
C SER A 256 6.33 -12.60 -11.39
N ILE A 257 6.73 -11.42 -10.93
CA ILE A 257 7.52 -10.47 -11.74
C ILE A 257 8.89 -11.07 -12.07
N ASP A 258 9.57 -11.70 -11.11
CA ASP A 258 10.85 -12.36 -11.32
C ASP A 258 10.73 -13.48 -12.38
N GLN A 259 9.65 -14.28 -12.34
CA GLN A 259 9.37 -15.29 -13.37
C GLN A 259 9.13 -14.68 -14.75
N GLU A 260 8.40 -13.56 -14.83
CA GLU A 260 8.19 -12.84 -16.09
C GLU A 260 9.49 -12.25 -16.64
N LEU A 261 10.34 -11.69 -15.79
CA LEU A 261 11.66 -11.15 -16.16
C LEU A 261 12.57 -12.25 -16.70
N ILE A 262 12.59 -13.44 -16.07
CA ILE A 262 13.35 -14.60 -16.56
C ILE A 262 12.87 -15.01 -17.96
N LYS A 263 11.55 -15.09 -18.19
CA LYS A 263 10.97 -15.42 -19.51
C LYS A 263 11.22 -14.35 -20.56
N ALA A 264 11.19 -13.08 -20.16
CA ALA A 264 11.37 -11.93 -21.04
C ALA A 264 12.85 -11.62 -21.31
N SER A 265 13.78 -12.23 -20.59
CA SER A 265 15.22 -12.05 -20.78
C SER A 265 15.61 -12.31 -22.24
N PRO A 266 16.31 -11.38 -22.90
CA PRO A 266 16.92 -11.64 -24.20
C PRO A 266 18.18 -12.50 -23.99
N LEU A 267 18.03 -13.82 -24.06
CA LEU A 267 19.13 -14.72 -24.46
C LEU A 267 19.46 -14.48 -25.94
#